data_AF-A0A1B6E0T1-F1
#
_entry.id   AF-A0A1B6E0T1-F1
#
_cell.length_a   1.000
_cell.length_b   1.000
_cell.length_c   1.000
_cell.angle_alpha   90.00
_cell.angle_beta   90.00
_cell.angle_gamma   90.00
#
_symmetry.space_group_name_H-M   'P 1'
#
loop_
_entity.id
_entity.type
_entity.pdbx_description
1 polymer ?
#
loop_
_entity_poly.entity_id
_entity_poly.type
_entity_poly.pdbx_seq_one_letter_code
_entity_poly.pdbx_strand_id
1 'polypeptide(L)'
;HVPSVSQVRLPRLDLQKFSGDLMTWISFINLFDATIHCNASLSAVMKFQCLLSVLSGEPLNLIKGLNLTSANYLIAYDLLRDRYHNTRRLQTLHLNQLLDLPQTSSSSIKGLRLFVNQYTEHSQALRAL
;
A
#
# COMPACT_ATOMS: atom_id res chain seq x y z
N HIS A 1 -34.74 -23.52 -2.85
CA HIS A 1 -33.41 -23.71 -3.46
C HIS A 1 -32.72 -22.36 -3.47
N VAL A 2 -31.69 -22.14 -2.64
CA VAL A 2 -30.95 -20.87 -2.58
C VAL A 2 -29.75 -20.99 -3.52
N PRO A 3 -29.50 -20.05 -4.45
CA PRO A 3 -28.34 -20.15 -5.33
C PRO A 3 -27.08 -19.79 -4.53
N SER A 4 -26.13 -20.71 -4.48
CA SER A 4 -24.80 -20.48 -3.93
C SER A 4 -24.10 -19.38 -4.73
N VAL A 5 -23.72 -18.31 -4.05
CA VAL A 5 -22.86 -17.26 -4.61
C VAL A 5 -21.56 -17.93 -5.03
N SER A 6 -21.31 -17.98 -6.34
CA SER A 6 -20.05 -18.44 -6.91
C SER A 6 -18.93 -17.56 -6.37
N GLN A 7 -18.24 -18.02 -5.33
CA GLN A 7 -16.96 -17.46 -4.92
C GLN A 7 -16.01 -17.64 -6.09
N VAL A 8 -15.85 -16.56 -6.87
CA VAL A 8 -14.75 -16.40 -7.82
C VAL A 8 -13.49 -16.73 -7.04
N ARG A 9 -12.88 -17.89 -7.30
CA ARG A 9 -11.60 -18.28 -6.72
C ARG A 9 -10.56 -17.37 -7.36
N LEU A 10 -10.37 -16.20 -6.77
CA LEU A 10 -9.22 -15.36 -7.06
C LEU A 10 -7.97 -16.23 -6.86
N PRO A 11 -6.99 -16.20 -7.79
CA PRO A 11 -5.71 -16.86 -7.59
C PRO A 11 -5.20 -16.42 -6.22
N ARG A 12 -4.69 -17.37 -5.40
CA ARG A 12 -4.28 -17.12 -4.01
C ARG A 12 -3.62 -15.76 -3.93
N LEU A 13 -4.34 -14.78 -3.39
CA LEU A 13 -3.89 -13.42 -3.25
C LEU A 13 -2.84 -13.48 -2.16
N ASP A 14 -1.61 -13.79 -2.55
CA ASP A 14 -0.46 -13.64 -1.68
C ASP A 14 -0.39 -12.15 -1.36
N LEU A 15 -0.84 -11.79 -0.15
CA LEU A 15 -0.76 -10.43 0.33
C LEU A 15 0.68 -9.98 0.22
N GLN A 16 0.91 -8.95 -0.61
CA GLN A 16 2.24 -8.41 -0.79
C GLN A 16 2.77 -7.93 0.55
N LYS A 17 4.03 -8.30 0.84
CA LYS A 17 4.67 -7.83 2.06
C LYS A 17 4.89 -6.32 1.97
N PHE A 18 4.61 -5.63 3.06
CA PHE A 18 4.88 -4.21 3.19
C PHE A 18 6.08 -3.97 4.12
N SER A 19 7.08 -3.26 3.61
CA SER A 19 8.35 -2.97 4.30
C SER A 19 8.50 -1.50 4.72
N GLY A 20 7.51 -0.65 4.41
CA GLY A 20 7.53 0.78 4.72
C GLY A 20 7.76 1.69 3.51
N ASP A 21 7.77 1.16 2.29
CA ASP A 21 7.88 1.99 1.08
C ASP A 21 6.56 2.75 0.82
N LEU A 22 6.62 4.08 0.97
CA LEU A 22 5.50 4.98 0.75
C LEU A 22 4.88 4.83 -0.66
N MET A 23 5.66 4.51 -1.68
CA MET A 23 5.15 4.31 -3.05
C MET A 23 4.19 3.11 -3.14
N THR A 24 4.43 2.09 -2.32
CA THR A 24 3.62 0.86 -2.30
C THR A 24 2.48 0.91 -1.30
N TRP A 25 2.44 1.92 -0.42
CA TRP A 25 1.49 2.00 0.69
C TRP A 25 0.04 1.98 0.22
N ILE A 26 -0.32 2.80 -0.78
CA ILE A 26 -1.70 2.90 -1.28
C ILE A 26 -2.19 1.56 -1.82
N SER A 27 -1.37 0.89 -2.64
CA SER A 27 -1.70 -0.43 -3.18
C SER A 27 -1.83 -1.48 -2.07
N PHE A 28 -0.92 -1.46 -1.09
CA PHE A 28 -0.94 -2.37 0.05
C PHE A 28 -2.21 -2.20 0.90
N ILE A 29 -2.51 -0.97 1.34
CA ILE A 29 -3.63 -0.73 2.26
C ILE A 29 -4.97 -0.99 1.58
N ASN A 30 -5.13 -0.61 0.31
CA ASN A 30 -6.35 -0.89 -0.45
C ASN A 30 -6.60 -2.41 -0.58
N LEU A 31 -5.55 -3.17 -0.88
CA LEU A 31 -5.67 -4.63 -0.99
C LEU A 31 -5.94 -5.27 0.37
N PHE A 32 -5.21 -4.84 1.42
CA PHE A 32 -5.42 -5.32 2.78
C PHE A 32 -6.85 -5.02 3.26
N ASP A 33 -7.37 -3.85 2.91
CA ASP A 33 -8.72 -3.45 3.31
C ASP A 33 -9.79 -4.29 2.66
N ALA A 34 -9.69 -4.48 1.34
CA ALA A 34 -10.63 -5.28 0.56
C ALA A 34 -10.64 -6.76 0.96
N THR A 35 -9.52 -7.30 1.45
CA THR A 35 -9.35 -8.74 1.70
C THR A 35 -9.44 -9.13 3.18
N ILE A 36 -8.91 -8.29 4.08
CA ILE A 36 -8.75 -8.60 5.51
C ILE A 36 -9.54 -7.62 6.37
N HIS A 37 -9.32 -6.30 6.25
CA HIS A 37 -9.94 -5.32 7.16
C HIS A 37 -11.47 -5.33 7.07
N CYS A 38 -12.02 -5.26 5.86
CA CYS A 38 -13.47 -5.24 5.60
C CYS A 38 -14.11 -6.63 5.63
N ASN A 39 -13.33 -7.70 5.79
CA ASN A 39 -13.84 -9.06 5.85
C ASN A 39 -14.52 -9.33 7.20
N ALA A 40 -15.85 -9.41 7.19
CA ALA A 40 -16.66 -9.65 8.39
C ALA A 40 -16.54 -11.08 8.95
N SER A 41 -16.02 -12.03 8.16
CA SER A 41 -15.82 -13.41 8.60
C SER A 41 -14.53 -13.61 9.42
N LEU A 42 -13.65 -12.60 9.47
CA LEU A 42 -12.41 -12.65 10.26
C LEU A 42 -12.59 -11.91 11.58
N SER A 43 -12.15 -12.53 12.69
CA SER A 43 -12.08 -11.84 13.97
C SER A 43 -10.97 -10.79 13.99
N ALA A 44 -11.08 -9.78 14.86
CA ALA A 44 -10.05 -8.75 15.01
C ALA A 44 -8.66 -9.33 15.32
N VAL A 45 -8.60 -10.40 16.13
CA VAL A 45 -7.35 -11.12 16.44
C VAL A 45 -6.77 -11.78 15.19
N MET A 46 -7.58 -12.43 14.35
CA MET A 46 -7.12 -13.02 13.09
C MET A 46 -6.62 -11.96 12.11
N LYS A 47 -7.33 -10.83 12.02
CA LYS A 47 -6.89 -9.67 11.21
C LYS A 47 -5.55 -9.14 11.70
N PHE A 48 -5.36 -9.06 13.02
CA PHE A 48 -4.10 -8.59 13.59
C PHE A 48 -2.95 -9.56 13.34
N GLN A 49 -3.19 -10.87 13.49
CA GLN A 49 -2.18 -11.88 13.16
C GLN A 49 -1.77 -11.80 11.67
N CYS A 50 -2.74 -11.61 10.78
CA CYS A 50 -2.48 -11.43 9.36
C CYS A 50 -1.66 -10.15 9.11
N LEU A 51 -2.04 -9.03 9.73
CA LEU A 51 -1.32 -7.77 9.65
C LEU A 51 0.15 -7.95 10.05
N LEU A 52 0.44 -8.60 11.19
CA LEU A 52 1.83 -8.87 11.60
C LEU A 52 2.60 -9.74 10.59
N SER A 53 1.93 -10.70 9.95
CA SER A 53 2.57 -11.65 9.02
C SER A 53 2.99 -11.02 7.67
N VAL A 54 2.30 -9.97 7.25
CA VAL A 54 2.53 -9.29 5.97
C VAL A 54 3.43 -8.06 6.11
N LEU A 55 3.74 -7.63 7.34
CA LEU A 55 4.66 -6.53 7.57
C LEU A 55 6.10 -7.02 7.75
N SER A 56 7.04 -6.17 7.39
CA SER A 56 8.46 -6.35 7.64
C SER A 56 9.13 -5.01 7.92
N GLY A 57 10.36 -5.01 8.43
CA GLY A 57 11.11 -3.78 8.68
C GLY A 57 10.44 -2.86 9.69
N GLU A 58 10.42 -1.56 9.38
CA GLU A 58 9.89 -0.51 10.26
C GLU A 58 8.39 -0.69 10.59
N PRO A 59 7.48 -0.95 9.62
CA PRO A 59 6.06 -1.14 9.92
C PRO A 59 5.80 -2.25 10.94
N LEU A 60 6.53 -3.36 10.84
CA LEU A 60 6.41 -4.45 11.81
C LEU A 60 6.93 -4.01 13.18
N ASN A 61 8.07 -3.33 13.22
CA ASN A 61 8.64 -2.82 14.47
C ASN A 61 7.71 -1.83 15.19
N LEU A 62 6.92 -1.04 14.45
CA LEU A 62 5.96 -0.09 14.98
C LEU A 62 4.88 -0.77 15.83
N ILE A 63 4.38 -1.94 15.40
CA ILE A 63 3.20 -2.57 16.01
C ILE A 63 3.49 -3.90 16.73
N LYS A 64 4.64 -4.53 16.52
CA LYS A 64 4.97 -5.86 17.10
C LYS A 64 5.01 -5.88 18.63
N GLY A 65 5.15 -4.73 19.27
CA GLY A 65 5.15 -4.61 20.73
C GLY A 65 3.74 -4.69 21.35
N LEU A 66 2.69 -4.59 20.52
CA LEU A 66 1.31 -4.70 20.98
C LEU A 66 0.91 -6.17 21.13
N ASN A 67 0.28 -6.51 22.25
CA ASN A 67 -0.24 -7.86 22.48
C ASN A 67 -1.32 -8.20 21.45
N LEU A 68 -1.28 -9.42 20.93
CA LEU A 68 -2.24 -9.94 19.94
C LEU A 68 -3.65 -10.07 20.54
N THR A 69 -4.40 -8.97 20.54
CA THR A 69 -5.74 -8.86 21.12
C THR A 69 -6.67 -8.08 20.18
N SER A 70 -7.98 -8.28 20.34
CA SER A 70 -8.98 -7.55 19.53
C SER A 70 -8.89 -6.03 19.71
N ALA A 71 -8.64 -5.57 20.95
CA ALA A 71 -8.53 -4.14 21.25
C ALA A 71 -7.32 -3.49 20.56
N ASN A 72 -6.20 -4.20 20.52
CA ASN A 72 -4.97 -3.70 19.92
C ASN A 72 -4.96 -3.74 18.40
N TYR A 73 -5.87 -4.49 17.76
CA TYR A 73 -5.93 -4.55 16.30
C TYR A 73 -6.16 -3.17 15.66
N LEU A 74 -7.20 -2.46 16.11
CA LEU A 74 -7.52 -1.14 15.56
C LEU A 74 -6.39 -0.14 15.85
N ILE A 75 -5.83 -0.19 17.05
CA ILE A 75 -4.67 0.64 17.43
C ILE A 75 -3.49 0.40 16.46
N ALA A 76 -3.17 -0.87 16.19
CA ALA A 76 -2.08 -1.22 15.28
C ALA A 76 -2.36 -0.75 13.84
N TYR A 77 -3.59 -0.91 13.38
CA TYR A 77 -4.00 -0.50 12.04
C TYR A 77 -3.97 1.03 11.87
N ASP A 78 -4.48 1.78 12.86
CA ASP A 78 -4.49 3.25 12.84
C ASP A 78 -3.07 3.81 12.94
N LEU A 79 -2.18 3.22 13.76
CA LEU A 79 -0.77 3.62 13.82
C LEU A 79 -0.06 3.52 12.47
N LEU A 80 -0.36 2.49 11.68
CA LEU A 80 0.18 2.36 10.33
C LEU A 80 -0.41 3.41 9.39
N ARG A 81 -1.72 3.64 9.46
CA ARG A 81 -2.36 4.69 8.65
C ARG A 81 -1.81 6.06 8.99
N ASP A 82 -1.67 6.42 10.26
CA ASP A 82 -1.12 7.72 10.65
C ASP A 82 0.32 7.90 10.17
N ARG A 83 1.12 6.82 10.17
CA ARG A 83 2.51 6.87 9.71
C ARG A 83 2.63 6.99 8.19
N TYR A 84 1.84 6.25 7.44
CA TYR A 84 2.04 6.04 6.00
C TYR A 84 0.97 6.71 5.12
N HIS A 85 -0.23 6.92 5.64
CA HIS A 85 -1.36 7.55 4.96
C HIS A 85 -1.31 9.08 5.12
N ASN A 86 -0.17 9.67 4.76
CA ASN A 86 -0.03 11.12 4.62
C ASN A 86 -0.04 11.47 3.13
N THR A 87 -1.24 11.68 2.59
CA THR A 87 -1.46 12.06 1.18
C THR A 87 -0.67 13.30 0.76
N ARG A 88 -0.48 14.28 1.65
CA ARG A 88 0.37 15.45 1.38
C ARG A 88 1.83 15.05 1.15
N ARG A 89 2.40 14.16 1.97
CA ARG A 89 3.78 13.67 1.77
C ARG A 89 3.92 12.83 0.50
N LEU A 90 2.91 12.02 0.17
CA LEU A 90 2.88 11.27 -1.09
C LEU A 90 2.83 12.20 -2.31
N GLN A 91 2.00 13.24 -2.25
CA GLN A 91 1.95 14.28 -3.28
C GLN A 91 3.29 15.02 -3.39
N THR A 92 3.89 15.47 -2.27
CA THR A 92 5.21 16.10 -2.29
C THR A 92 6.28 15.18 -2.87
N LEU A 93 6.23 13.87 -2.59
CA LEU A 93 7.20 12.92 -3.10
C LEU A 93 7.08 12.75 -4.63
N HIS A 94 5.87 12.59 -5.17
CA HIS A 94 5.67 12.56 -6.62
C HIS A 94 6.03 13.90 -7.29
N LEU A 95 5.73 15.03 -6.65
CA LEU A 95 6.14 16.36 -7.14
C LEU A 95 7.66 16.49 -7.17
N ASN A 96 8.36 16.08 -6.11
CA ASN A 96 9.82 16.10 -6.08
C ASN A 96 10.41 15.19 -7.16
N GLN A 97 9.87 13.99 -7.38
CA GLN A 97 10.33 13.12 -8.46
C GLN A 97 10.09 13.70 -9.84
N LEU A 98 8.99 14.44 -10.05
CA LEU A 98 8.74 15.22 -11.27
C LEU A 98 9.75 16.36 -11.46
N LEU A 99 10.11 17.05 -10.38
CA LEU A 99 11.05 18.18 -10.40
C LEU A 99 12.51 17.71 -10.56
N ASP A 100 12.85 16.54 -10.03
CA ASP A 100 14.17 15.91 -10.12
C ASP A 100 14.36 15.08 -11.41
N LEU A 101 13.36 15.05 -12.31
CA LEU A 101 13.53 14.38 -13.60
C LEU A 101 14.73 14.99 -14.33
N PRO A 102 15.69 14.16 -14.78
CA PRO A 102 16.89 14.68 -15.41
C PRO A 102 16.51 15.50 -16.65
N GLN A 103 16.98 16.75 -16.68
CA GLN A 103 16.96 17.58 -17.88
C GLN A 103 17.66 16.79 -18.99
N THR A 104 16.91 16.30 -19.98
CA THR A 104 17.46 15.45 -21.03
C THR A 104 18.45 16.26 -21.86
N SER A 105 19.74 16.18 -21.52
CA SER A 105 20.81 16.89 -22.21
C SER A 105 21.34 16.16 -23.44
N SER A 106 20.63 15.16 -23.96
CA SER A 106 21.09 14.43 -25.13
C SER A 106 19.92 13.95 -25.99
N SER A 107 20.05 14.22 -27.28
CA SER A 107 19.22 13.86 -28.43
C SER A 107 18.97 12.35 -28.64
N SER A 108 19.04 11.55 -27.58
CA SER A 108 18.79 10.12 -27.59
C SER A 108 17.30 9.82 -27.39
N ILE A 109 16.68 9.15 -28.37
CA ILE A 109 15.30 8.66 -28.34
C ILE A 109 15.02 7.83 -27.07
N LYS A 110 16.03 7.13 -26.53
CA LYS A 110 15.89 6.35 -25.28
C LYS A 110 15.69 7.26 -24.05
N GLY A 111 16.44 8.36 -23.96
CA GLY A 111 16.31 9.31 -22.85
C GLY A 111 14.95 10.00 -22.83
N LEU A 112 14.46 10.40 -24.02
CA LEU A 112 13.12 10.99 -24.17
C LEU A 112 12.00 10.02 -23.78
N ARG A 113 12.09 8.74 -24.18
CA ARG A 113 11.09 7.74 -23.78
C ARG A 113 11.08 7.50 -22.27
N LEU A 114 12.25 7.41 -21.65
CA LEU A 114 12.35 7.24 -20.19
C LEU A 114 11.74 8.43 -19.46
N PHE A 115 12.03 9.66 -19.91
CA PHE A 115 11.44 10.87 -19.36
C PHE A 115 9.91 10.88 -19.46
N VAL A 116 9.36 10.61 -20.65
CA VAL A 116 7.90 10.59 -20.86
C VAL A 116 7.24 9.53 -19.98
N ASN A 117 7.85 8.35 -19.84
CA ASN A 117 7.33 7.29 -18.99
C ASN A 117 7.28 7.72 -17.52
N GLN A 118 8.38 8.25 -16.97
CA GLN A 118 8.44 8.69 -15.56
C GLN A 118 7.50 9.88 -15.29
N TYR A 119 7.42 10.85 -16.20
CA TYR A 119 6.47 11.96 -16.10
C TYR A 119 5.02 11.46 -16.08
N THR A 120 4.68 10.52 -16.97
CA THR A 120 3.32 9.96 -17.08
C THR A 120 2.97 9.19 -15.81
N GLU A 121 3.88 8.37 -15.30
CA GLU A 121 3.69 7.60 -14.07
C GLU A 121 3.42 8.52 -12.87
N HIS A 122 4.27 9.50 -12.62
CA HIS A 122 4.12 10.40 -11.47
C HIS A 122 2.90 11.32 -11.59
N SER A 123 2.57 11.79 -12.80
CA SER A 123 1.38 12.63 -13.03
C SER A 123 0.06 11.85 -12.88
N GLN A 124 0.03 10.58 -13.28
CA GLN A 124 -1.11 9.70 -13.05
C GLN A 124 -1.27 9.34 -11.57
N ALA A 125 -0.17 9.05 -10.87
CA ALA A 125 -0.19 8.80 -9.44
C ALA A 125 -0.71 10.02 -8.67
N LEU A 126 -0.26 11.24 -9.00
CA LEU A 126 -0.78 12.48 -8.41
C LEU A 126 -2.27 12.71 -8.66
N ARG A 127 -2.79 12.32 -9.82
CA ARG A 127 -4.23 12.43 -10.12
C ARG A 127 -5.09 11.42 -9.37
N ALA A 128 -4.51 10.32 -8.91
CA ALA A 128 -5.22 9.23 -8.24
C ALA A 128 -5.21 9.33 -6.70
N LEU A 129 -4.39 10.23 -6.14
CA LEU A 129 -4.33 10.59 -4.71
C LEU A 129 -5.38 11.64 -4.35
#